data_AF-A0A1A8PPG1-F1
#
_entry.id   AF-A0A1A8PPG1-F1
#
_cell.length_a   1.000
_cell.length_b   1.000
_cell.length_c   1.000
_cell.angle_alpha   90.00
_cell.angle_beta   90.00
_cell.angle_gamma   90.00
#
_symmetry.space_group_name_H-M   'P 1'
#
loop_
_entity.id
_entity.type
_entity.pdbx_description
1 polymer ?
#
loop_
_entity_poly.entity_id
_entity_poly.type
_entity_poly.pdbx_seq_one_letter_code
_entity_poly.pdbx_strand_id
1 'polypeptide(L)' 'LEWANTHIRWRLARWRGVLFTGESWFSLLRPDGRCGVVWVSERCADVNVVERVAHGNGGVLVWAGVCYGQRTQVHFID' A
#
# COMPACT_ATOMS: atom_id res chain seq x y z
N LEU A 1 -5.66 -23.77 -5.25
CA LEU A 1 -5.71 -23.56 -6.72
C LEU A 1 -7.12 -23.15 -7.20
N GLU A 2 -8.19 -23.65 -6.57
CA GLU A 2 -9.58 -23.42 -6.99
C GLU A 2 -9.92 -21.96 -7.24
N TRP A 3 -9.54 -21.05 -6.33
CA TRP A 3 -9.77 -19.62 -6.52
C TRP A 3 -9.16 -19.11 -7.83
N ALA A 4 -7.88 -19.42 -8.09
CA ALA A 4 -7.23 -19.02 -9.34
C ALA A 4 -7.93 -19.62 -10.56
N ASN A 5 -8.32 -20.90 -10.53
CA ASN A 5 -9.02 -21.56 -11.63
C ASN A 5 -10.40 -20.93 -11.91
N THR A 6 -11.14 -20.54 -10.88
CA THR A 6 -12.44 -19.87 -11.01
C THR A 6 -12.30 -18.46 -11.59
N HIS A 7 -11.17 -17.79 -11.35
CA HIS A 7 -10.99 -16.36 -11.65
C HIS A 7 -10.06 -16.09 -12.85
N ILE A 8 -9.34 -17.10 -13.37
CA ILE A 8 -8.36 -16.95 -14.46
C ILE A 8 -8.95 -16.37 -15.75
N ARG A 9 -10.25 -16.59 -16.02
CA ARG A 9 -10.95 -16.05 -17.20
C ARG A 9 -11.67 -14.73 -16.96
N TRP A 10 -11.47 -14.09 -15.80
CA TRP A 10 -12.08 -12.78 -15.54
C TRP A 10 -11.57 -11.73 -16.53
N ARG A 11 -12.51 -11.04 -17.18
CA ARG A 11 -12.22 -9.92 -18.07
C ARG A 11 -11.80 -8.69 -17.27
N LEU A 12 -11.07 -7.77 -17.90
CA LEU A 12 -10.60 -6.52 -17.25
C LEU A 12 -11.76 -5.75 -16.59
N ALA A 13 -12.93 -5.67 -17.24
CA ALA A 13 -14.10 -5.02 -16.67
C ALA A 13 -14.51 -5.57 -15.29
N ARG A 14 -14.29 -6.87 -15.04
CA ARG A 14 -14.56 -7.50 -13.76
C ARG A 14 -13.47 -7.18 -12.73
N TRP A 15 -12.21 -7.18 -13.16
CA TRP A 15 -11.08 -6.76 -12.32
C TRP A 15 -11.17 -5.29 -11.88
N ARG A 16 -11.76 -4.41 -12.71
CA ARG A 16 -11.88 -2.98 -12.40
C ARG A 16 -12.68 -2.70 -11.12
N GLY A 17 -13.67 -3.52 -10.81
CA GLY A 17 -14.50 -3.39 -9.61
C GLY A 17 -13.91 -4.07 -8.37
N VAL A 18 -12.76 -4.74 -8.47
CA VAL A 18 -12.13 -5.40 -7.32
C VAL A 18 -11.34 -4.37 -6.52
N LEU A 19 -11.69 -4.24 -5.25
CA LEU A 19 -10.88 -3.50 -4.28
C LEU A 19 -9.85 -4.46 -3.67
N PHE A 20 -8.57 -4.21 -3.94
CA PHE A 20 -7.47 -4.88 -3.28
C PHE A 20 -7.08 -4.09 -2.05
N THR A 21 -7.07 -4.73 -0.88
CA THR A 21 -6.65 -4.12 0.38
C THR A 21 -5.44 -4.85 0.92
N GLY A 22 -4.55 -4.13 1.58
CA GLY A 22 -3.38 -4.74 2.21
C GLY A 22 -2.85 -3.89 3.35
N GLU A 23 -2.10 -4.56 4.21
CA GLU A 23 -1.31 -3.96 5.28
C GLU A 23 0.16 -4.00 4.90
N SER A 24 0.90 -2.94 5.23
CA SER A 24 2.35 -2.90 5.04
C SER A 24 3.01 -2.13 6.17
N TRP A 25 4.08 -2.73 6.71
CA TRP A 25 4.92 -2.11 7.73
C TRP A 25 6.08 -1.36 7.06
N PHE A 26 6.22 -0.10 7.40
CA PHE A 26 7.28 0.77 6.90
C PHE A 26 8.24 1.14 8.02
N SER A 27 9.51 0.73 7.89
CA SER A 27 10.56 1.17 8.82
C SER A 27 11.01 2.58 8.48
N LEU A 28 11.07 3.45 9.49
CA LEU A 28 11.55 4.83 9.40
C LEU A 28 13.01 4.88 9.85
N LEU A 29 13.93 4.53 8.96
CA LEU A 29 15.36 4.75 9.21
C LEU A 29 15.79 6.04 8.52
N ARG A 30 16.15 7.08 9.29
CA ARG A 30 17.09 8.11 8.81
C ARG A 30 18.21 8.35 9.83
N PRO A 31 19.47 8.46 9.38
CA PRO A 31 20.60 8.82 10.26
C PRO A 31 20.57 10.23 10.84
N ASP A 32 19.69 11.12 10.36
CA ASP A 32 19.66 12.55 10.68
C ASP A 32 18.50 12.97 11.60
N GLY A 33 17.75 12.01 12.15
CA GLY A 33 16.63 12.26 13.06
C GLY A 33 15.34 12.76 12.39
N ARG A 34 15.30 12.85 11.05
CA ARG A 34 14.05 13.16 10.32
C ARG A 34 13.33 11.84 10.00
N CYS A 35 12.00 11.77 10.11
CA CYS A 35 11.26 10.53 9.83
C CYS A 35 10.79 10.50 8.37
N GLY A 36 11.25 9.55 7.56
CA GLY A 36 10.87 9.46 6.13
C GLY A 36 10.68 8.00 5.73
N VAL A 37 9.56 7.72 5.09
CA VAL A 37 9.21 6.39 4.58
C VAL A 37 10.01 6.16 3.29
N VAL A 38 10.93 5.20 3.28
CA VAL A 38 11.63 4.79 2.06
C VAL A 38 10.84 3.69 1.37
N TRP A 39 10.34 3.97 0.17
CA TRP A 39 9.71 2.99 -0.71
C TRP A 39 10.78 2.31 -1.57
N VAL A 40 10.89 0.98 -1.50
CA VAL A 40 11.59 0.17 -2.51
C VAL A 40 10.58 -0.77 -3.13
N SER A 41 9.93 -0.33 -4.20
CA SER A 41 9.29 -1.24 -5.15
C SER A 41 9.42 -0.65 -6.56
N GLU A 42 9.81 -1.48 -7.52
CA GLU A 42 10.13 -1.07 -8.91
C GLU A 42 8.89 -0.67 -9.74
N ARG A 43 7.69 -0.66 -9.15
CA ARG A 43 6.40 -0.51 -9.89
C ARG A 43 5.36 0.42 -9.28
N CYS A 44 5.62 1.09 -8.17
CA CYS A 44 4.66 2.04 -7.59
C CYS A 44 4.99 3.46 -8.04
N ALA A 45 4.16 4.04 -8.91
CA ALA A 45 4.24 5.45 -9.29
C ALA A 45 4.21 6.38 -8.05
N ASP A 46 4.87 7.54 -8.13
CA ASP A 46 5.01 8.58 -7.09
C ASP A 46 3.71 8.92 -6.34
N VAL A 47 2.56 8.65 -6.95
CA VAL A 47 1.25 8.88 -6.38
C VAL A 47 1.01 8.15 -5.05
N ASN A 48 1.74 7.06 -4.76
CA ASN A 48 1.50 6.21 -3.58
C ASN A 48 2.27 6.62 -2.31
N VAL A 49 3.05 7.69 -2.35
CA VAL A 49 3.87 8.12 -1.20
C VAL A 49 3.07 9.08 -0.31
N VAL A 50 2.76 8.65 0.92
CA VAL A 50 2.28 9.55 1.99
C VAL A 50 3.44 9.75 2.96
N GLU A 51 4.00 10.97 2.99
CA GLU A 51 5.06 11.32 3.94
C GLU A 51 4.45 11.64 5.31
N ARG A 52 4.87 10.92 6.35
CA ARG A 52 4.52 11.26 7.74
C ARG A 52 5.66 10.91 8.71
N VAL A 53 5.77 11.71 9.77
CA VAL A 53 6.70 11.51 10.88
C VAL A 53 6.06 10.60 11.92
N ALA A 54 6.60 9.39 12.16
CA ALA A 54 6.11 8.56 13.26
C ALA A 54 6.54 9.13 14.60
N HIS A 55 5.68 8.99 15.59
CA HIS A 55 6.06 9.11 16.99
C HIS A 55 6.41 7.71 17.51
N GLY A 56 7.58 7.55 18.13
CA GLY A 56 7.81 6.52 19.13
C GLY A 56 8.64 5.29 18.74
N ASN A 57 8.41 4.61 17.60
CA ASN A 57 8.94 3.23 17.43
C ASN A 57 9.57 2.87 16.07
N GLY A 58 10.15 3.85 15.36
CA GLY A 58 11.02 3.56 14.20
C GLY A 58 10.33 2.91 13.00
N GLY A 59 8.99 2.93 12.95
CA GLY A 59 8.20 2.46 11.80
C GLY A 59 6.71 2.76 11.93
N VAL A 60 5.96 2.48 10.88
CA VAL A 60 4.53 2.77 10.73
C VAL A 60 3.84 1.59 10.06
N LEU A 61 2.75 1.10 10.64
CA LEU A 61 1.84 0.18 9.97
C LEU A 61 0.78 0.97 9.21
N VAL A 62 0.57 0.62 7.95
CA VAL A 62 -0.42 1.24 7.08
C VAL A 62 -1.37 0.20 6.54
N TRP A 63 -2.65 0.54 6.50
CA TRP A 63 -3.68 -0.14 5.73
C TRP A 63 -4.17 0.75 4.59
N ALA A 64 -4.29 0.20 3.38
CA ALA A 64 -4.86 0.91 2.25
C ALA A 64 -5.52 -0.04 1.25
N GLY A 65 -6.45 0.52 0.47
CA GLY A 65 -7.12 -0.14 -0.63
C GLY A 65 -6.83 0.52 -1.98
N VAL A 66 -6.70 -0.28 -3.03
CA VAL A 66 -6.55 0.17 -4.42
C VAL A 66 -7.49 -0.61 -5.33
N CYS A 67 -8.13 0.08 -6.26
CA CYS A 67 -8.87 -0.52 -7.37
C CYS A 67 -8.47 0.17 -8.69
N TYR A 68 -9.08 -0.22 -9.80
CA TYR A 68 -8.69 0.34 -11.08
C TYR A 68 -9.05 1.84 -11.17
N GLY A 69 -8.02 2.68 -11.21
CA GLY A 69 -8.16 4.13 -11.34
C GLY A 69 -8.58 4.86 -10.06
N GLN A 70 -8.73 4.17 -8.93
CA GLN A 70 -9.07 4.78 -7.64
C GLN A 70 -8.30 4.12 -6.49
N ARG A 71 -8.25 4.83 -5.35
CA ARG A 71 -7.66 4.35 -4.10
C ARG A 71 -8.48 4.83 -2.92
N THR A 72 -8.39 4.10 -1.81
CA THR A 72 -8.92 4.58 -0.54
C THR A 72 -7.95 5.57 0.11
N GLN A 73 -8.42 6.27 1.13
CA GLN A 73 -7.52 6.94 2.06
C GLN A 73 -6.61 5.90 2.73
N VAL A 74 -5.39 6.33 3.02
CA VAL A 74 -4.39 5.55 3.78
C VAL A 74 -4.74 5.65 5.26
N HIS A 75 -4.91 4.50 5.91
CA HIS A 75 -5.17 4.39 7.34
C HIS A 75 -3.88 4.00 8.06
N PHE A 76 -3.49 4.79 9.05
CA PHE A 76 -2.36 4.50 9.90
C PHE A 76 -2.85 3.70 11.11
N ILE A 77 -2.15 2.62 11.43
CA ILE A 77 -2.45 1.77 12.58
C ILE A 77 -1.37 2.03 13.63
N ASP A 78 -1.79 2.52 14.80
CA ASP A 78 -0.97 2.76 15.99
C ASP A 78 -0.87 1.50 16.86
#